data_AF-A0A6P7F544-F1
#
_entry.id   AF-A0A6P7F544-F1
#
_cell.length_a   1.000
_cell.length_b   1.000
_cell.length_c   1.000
_cell.angle_alpha   90.00
_cell.angle_beta   90.00
_cell.angle_gamma   90.00
#
_symmetry.space_group_name_H-M   'P 1'
#
loop_
_entity.id
_entity.type
_entity.pdbx_description
1 polymer ?
#
loop_
_entity_poly.entity_id
_entity_poly.type
_entity_poly.pdbx_seq_one_letter_code
_entity_poly.pdbx_strand_id
1 'polypeptide(L)'
;MLSHRDDSENVSSENTSKGNHLENEIGENAKKSSRWRKRKSSEYKRNQRKVKRNKSEEYYSESTNKVMGAREIGLPCLCSRQCATKIIFTQLWNLGSFDIQNSYLFGCIKMCSKKRHYPKKPKKAVSGRKYSVEYYVTVNTETIKICKSEFMSVHGL
;
A
#
# COMPACT_ATOMS: atom_id res chain seq x y z
N MET A 1 55.45 38.24 13.58
CA MET A 1 56.16 39.10 12.61
C MET A 1 55.97 38.48 11.24
N LEU A 2 55.17 39.15 10.38
CA LEU A 2 55.62 39.81 9.13
C LEU A 2 56.02 38.76 8.06
N SER A 3 55.50 38.74 6.83
CA SER A 3 54.90 39.74 5.94
C SER A 3 54.30 38.97 4.74
N HIS A 4 53.06 39.17 4.29
CA HIS A 4 52.58 40.20 3.36
C HIS A 4 53.42 40.43 2.08
N ARG A 5 52.67 40.55 0.98
CA ARG A 5 52.92 41.21 -0.32
C ARG A 5 53.25 40.30 -1.50
N ASP A 6 52.71 40.47 -2.72
CA ASP A 6 51.67 41.33 -3.31
C ASP A 6 51.55 40.90 -4.79
N ASP A 7 50.37 41.10 -5.41
CA ASP A 7 50.10 41.58 -6.79
C ASP A 7 50.69 40.86 -8.02
N SER A 8 50.10 40.76 -9.22
CA SER A 8 48.82 41.20 -9.77
C SER A 8 48.64 40.56 -11.17
N GLU A 9 47.38 40.26 -11.49
CA GLU A 9 46.67 40.51 -12.76
C GLU A 9 47.14 39.93 -14.12
N ASN A 10 46.24 39.19 -14.78
CA ASN A 10 45.60 39.73 -15.98
C ASN A 10 44.18 39.15 -16.19
N VAL A 11 43.27 40.08 -16.46
CA VAL A 11 41.85 39.96 -16.77
C VAL A 11 41.66 39.77 -18.27
N SER A 12 40.76 38.87 -18.69
CA SER A 12 39.82 39.17 -19.79
C SER A 12 38.71 38.12 -19.85
N SER A 13 37.57 38.52 -19.30
CA SER A 13 36.25 37.95 -19.54
C SER A 13 35.78 38.20 -20.96
N GLU A 14 35.02 37.28 -21.55
CA GLU A 14 33.87 37.64 -22.39
C GLU A 14 32.84 36.51 -22.41
N ASN A 15 31.74 36.76 -21.71
CA ASN A 15 30.50 36.00 -21.80
C ASN A 15 29.70 36.52 -23.00
N THR A 16 29.07 35.65 -23.78
CA THR A 16 27.85 36.02 -24.50
C THR A 16 26.86 34.87 -24.43
N SER A 17 25.83 35.10 -23.63
CA SER A 17 24.60 34.32 -23.59
C SER A 17 23.72 34.70 -24.79
N LYS A 18 23.23 33.70 -25.53
CA LYS A 18 21.99 33.80 -26.31
C LYS A 18 21.22 32.49 -26.17
N GLY A 19 20.18 32.52 -25.35
CA GLY A 19 19.12 31.51 -25.38
C GLY A 19 18.14 31.80 -26.52
N ASN A 20 17.50 30.73 -27.01
CA ASN A 20 16.10 30.59 -27.47
C ASN A 20 15.98 29.16 -28.03
N HIS A 21 15.28 28.26 -27.35
CA HIS A 21 13.84 28.00 -27.45
C HIS A 21 13.44 27.21 -28.70
N LEU A 22 13.28 25.89 -28.48
CA LEU A 22 12.32 24.96 -29.09
C LEU A 22 12.41 24.69 -30.59
N GLU A 23 12.72 23.45 -30.95
CA GLU A 23 11.79 22.64 -31.76
C GLU A 23 12.02 21.15 -31.55
N ASN A 24 10.89 20.46 -31.39
CA ASN A 24 10.78 19.03 -31.15
C ASN A 24 11.04 18.27 -32.44
N GLU A 25 12.08 17.45 -32.47
CA GLU A 25 12.11 16.31 -33.38
C GLU A 25 11.95 15.04 -32.55
N ILE A 26 10.69 14.57 -32.49
CA ILE A 26 10.36 13.20 -32.12
C ILE A 26 10.93 12.32 -33.23
N GLY A 27 12.23 12.05 -33.13
CA GLY A 27 12.85 10.97 -33.87
C GLY A 27 12.22 9.67 -33.38
N GLU A 28 11.41 9.07 -34.24
CA GLU A 28 10.97 7.68 -34.10
C GLU A 28 12.21 6.81 -33.98
N ASN A 29 12.66 6.61 -32.74
CA ASN A 29 13.73 5.70 -32.43
C ASN A 29 13.13 4.31 -32.66
N ALA A 30 13.28 3.81 -33.89
CA ALA A 30 12.94 2.46 -34.30
C ALA A 30 13.62 1.51 -33.31
N LYS A 31 12.83 1.06 -32.31
CA LYS A 31 13.31 0.21 -31.22
C LYS A 31 13.90 -1.04 -31.88
N LYS A 32 15.23 -1.10 -31.98
CA LYS A 32 15.96 -2.27 -32.48
C LYS A 32 15.32 -3.51 -31.84
N SER A 33 14.75 -4.38 -32.67
CA SER A 33 14.03 -5.54 -32.15
C SER A 33 15.05 -6.43 -31.46
N SER A 34 15.01 -6.41 -30.13
CA SER A 34 15.78 -7.37 -29.34
C SER A 34 15.38 -8.76 -29.82
N ARG A 35 16.37 -9.58 -30.18
CA ARG A 35 16.19 -11.00 -30.52
C ARG A 35 15.46 -11.76 -29.41
N TRP A 36 15.55 -11.25 -28.19
CA TRP A 36 14.82 -11.77 -27.04
C TRP A 36 13.34 -11.40 -27.10
N ARG A 37 12.47 -12.42 -27.02
CA ARG A 37 11.02 -12.26 -26.95
C ARG A 37 10.67 -11.41 -25.72
N LYS A 38 9.99 -10.28 -25.93
CA LYS A 38 9.43 -9.49 -24.82
C LYS A 38 8.47 -10.37 -24.02
N ARG A 39 8.71 -10.48 -22.72
CA ARG A 39 7.81 -11.21 -21.82
C ARG A 39 6.50 -10.44 -21.70
N LYS A 40 5.39 -11.09 -22.05
CA LYS A 40 4.04 -10.55 -21.89
C LYS A 40 3.47 -10.95 -20.53
N SER A 41 4.07 -10.44 -19.45
CA SER A 41 3.74 -10.86 -18.09
C SER A 41 2.25 -10.67 -17.74
N SER A 42 1.61 -9.62 -18.25
CA SER A 42 0.18 -9.34 -18.04
C SER A 42 -0.75 -10.38 -18.68
N GLU A 43 -0.33 -11.02 -19.77
CA GLU A 43 -1.11 -12.06 -20.45
C GLU A 43 -1.03 -13.41 -19.74
N TYR A 44 -0.10 -13.57 -18.79
CA TYR A 44 0.01 -14.82 -18.04
C TYR A 44 -1.22 -14.99 -17.15
N LYS A 45 -1.93 -16.12 -17.32
CA LYS A 45 -3.13 -16.48 -16.54
C LYS A 45 -2.94 -16.29 -15.03
N ARG A 46 -1.76 -16.64 -14.50
CA ARG A 46 -1.41 -16.41 -13.09
C ARG A 46 -1.47 -14.94 -12.68
N ASN A 47 -0.97 -14.03 -13.52
CA ASN A 47 -0.96 -12.60 -13.23
C ASN A 47 -2.35 -11.99 -13.39
N GLN A 48 -3.11 -12.42 -14.40
CA GLN A 48 -4.53 -12.03 -14.53
C GLN A 48 -5.34 -12.45 -13.29
N ARG A 49 -5.15 -13.68 -12.78
CA ARG A 49 -5.78 -14.14 -11.55
C ARG A 49 -5.41 -13.30 -10.33
N LYS A 50 -4.14 -12.89 -10.21
CA LYS A 50 -3.70 -11.97 -9.14
C LYS A 50 -4.40 -10.62 -9.23
N VAL A 51 -4.49 -10.04 -10.43
CA VAL A 51 -5.18 -8.77 -10.66
C VAL A 51 -6.66 -8.88 -10.28
N LYS A 52 -7.36 -9.90 -10.79
CA LYS A 52 -8.77 -10.16 -10.45
C LYS A 52 -8.98 -10.30 -8.95
N ARG A 53 -8.15 -11.12 -8.28
CA ARG A 53 -8.20 -11.28 -6.82
C ARG A 53 -8.02 -9.96 -6.08
N ASN A 54 -7.05 -9.13 -6.46
CA ASN A 54 -6.80 -7.85 -5.79
C ASN A 54 -7.95 -6.86 -6.02
N LYS A 55 -8.58 -6.89 -7.21
CA LYS A 55 -9.75 -6.07 -7.54
C LYS A 55 -11.06 -6.60 -6.99
N SER A 56 -11.03 -7.69 -6.22
CA SER A 56 -12.23 -8.36 -5.73
C SER A 56 -13.14 -8.90 -6.83
N GLU A 57 -12.58 -9.24 -7.99
CA GLU A 57 -13.32 -9.81 -9.11
C GLU A 57 -13.32 -11.34 -9.03
N GLU A 58 -14.37 -11.93 -9.59
CA GLU A 58 -14.47 -13.39 -9.75
C GLU A 58 -13.31 -13.94 -10.59
N TYR A 59 -12.70 -15.03 -10.14
CA TYR A 59 -11.65 -15.71 -10.89
C TYR A 59 -11.67 -17.23 -10.72
N TYR A 60 -11.29 -17.94 -11.77
CA TYR A 60 -11.10 -19.38 -11.71
C TYR A 60 -9.77 -19.73 -11.01
N SER A 61 -9.80 -20.64 -10.04
CA SER A 61 -8.63 -21.11 -9.32
C SER A 61 -8.21 -22.50 -9.81
N GLU A 62 -7.08 -22.56 -10.52
CA GLU A 62 -6.49 -23.82 -10.99
C GLU A 62 -6.10 -24.79 -9.86
N SER A 63 -5.80 -24.29 -8.65
CA SER A 63 -5.40 -25.14 -7.53
C SER A 63 -6.57 -25.84 -6.84
N THR A 64 -7.75 -25.22 -6.88
CA THR A 64 -8.97 -25.74 -6.25
C THR A 64 -10.01 -26.20 -7.27
N ASN A 65 -9.74 -26.02 -8.57
CA ASN A 65 -10.64 -26.26 -9.70
C ASN A 65 -12.03 -25.63 -9.51
N LYS A 66 -12.10 -24.46 -8.88
CA LYS A 66 -13.34 -23.76 -8.54
C LYS A 66 -13.30 -22.31 -8.99
N VAL A 67 -14.47 -21.78 -9.30
CA VAL A 67 -14.68 -20.34 -9.46
C VAL A 67 -14.72 -19.72 -8.07
N MET A 68 -13.81 -18.77 -7.83
CA MET A 68 -13.76 -17.98 -6.61
C MET A 68 -14.56 -16.72 -6.87
N GLY A 69 -15.68 -16.56 -6.15
CA GLY A 69 -16.54 -15.38 -6.28
C GLY A 69 -15.82 -14.07 -5.96
N ALA A 70 -16.40 -12.97 -6.43
CA ALA A 70 -16.03 -11.63 -5.99
C ALA A 70 -16.14 -11.52 -4.46
N ARG A 71 -15.26 -10.75 -3.81
CA ARG A 71 -15.41 -10.48 -2.38
C ARG A 71 -16.43 -9.37 -2.21
N GLU A 72 -17.33 -9.57 -1.26
CA GLU A 72 -18.36 -8.61 -0.90
C GLU A 72 -18.11 -8.13 0.53
N ILE A 73 -18.64 -6.95 0.84
CA ILE A 73 -18.67 -6.46 2.22
C ILE A 73 -19.62 -7.40 2.98
N GLY A 74 -19.13 -7.99 4.06
CA GLY A 74 -19.93 -8.91 4.85
C GLY A 74 -21.03 -8.20 5.66
N LEU A 75 -21.77 -9.00 6.43
CA LEU A 75 -22.78 -8.48 7.33
C LEU A 75 -22.17 -7.59 8.43
N PRO A 76 -22.90 -6.56 8.88
CA PRO A 76 -22.47 -5.75 10.01
C PRO A 76 -22.39 -6.59 11.29
N CYS A 77 -21.47 -6.25 12.18
CA CYS A 77 -21.34 -6.91 13.47
C CYS A 77 -22.46 -6.51 14.44
N LEU A 78 -22.77 -7.42 15.36
CA LEU A 78 -23.76 -7.23 16.42
C LEU A 78 -23.13 -6.76 17.74
N CYS A 79 -21.93 -6.19 17.69
CA CYS A 79 -21.22 -5.82 18.92
C CYS A 79 -21.80 -4.54 19.55
N SER A 80 -21.63 -4.39 20.86
CA SER A 80 -22.11 -3.22 21.62
C SER A 80 -21.51 -1.88 21.20
N ARG A 81 -20.44 -1.89 20.39
CA ARG A 81 -19.78 -0.69 19.86
C ARG A 81 -20.49 -0.09 18.65
N GLN A 82 -21.60 -0.70 18.20
CA GLN A 82 -22.39 -0.23 17.05
C GLN A 82 -21.52 0.09 15.83
N CYS A 83 -20.55 -0.77 15.52
CA CYS A 83 -19.61 -0.53 14.40
C CYS A 83 -20.32 -0.47 13.03
N ALA A 84 -21.59 -0.90 12.98
CA ALA A 84 -22.48 -1.00 11.83
C ALA A 84 -22.94 0.36 11.26
N THR A 85 -22.08 1.37 11.23
CA THR A 85 -22.38 2.67 10.59
C THR A 85 -21.80 2.66 9.18
N LYS A 86 -22.59 2.15 8.22
CA LYS A 86 -22.45 2.25 6.75
C LYS A 86 -21.03 2.57 6.27
N ILE A 87 -20.05 1.73 6.63
CA ILE A 87 -18.70 1.87 6.10
C ILE A 87 -18.74 1.30 4.69
N ILE A 88 -19.01 2.15 3.70
CA ILE A 88 -18.87 1.79 2.28
C ILE A 88 -17.38 1.83 1.96
N PHE A 89 -16.65 0.77 2.33
CA PHE A 89 -15.22 0.67 2.08
C PHE A 89 -14.92 -0.03 0.75
N THR A 90 -15.28 0.61 -0.37
CA THR A 90 -14.94 0.11 -1.71
C THR A 90 -13.51 0.47 -2.13
N GLN A 91 -12.83 1.34 -1.37
CA GLN A 91 -11.51 1.88 -1.72
C GLN A 91 -10.40 0.81 -1.70
N LEU A 92 -10.50 -0.24 -0.87
CA LEU A 92 -9.46 -1.28 -0.78
C LEU A 92 -9.18 -1.95 -2.13
N TRP A 93 -10.26 -2.33 -2.81
CA TRP A 93 -10.18 -3.14 -4.02
C TRP A 93 -9.77 -2.31 -5.25
N ASN A 94 -10.04 -0.99 -5.20
CA ASN A 94 -9.58 -0.04 -6.21
C ASN A 94 -8.04 0.12 -6.24
N LEU A 95 -7.33 -0.22 -5.15
CA LEU A 95 -5.87 -0.12 -5.09
C LEU A 95 -5.17 -1.10 -6.05
N GLY A 96 -5.79 -2.24 -6.39
CA GLY A 96 -5.32 -3.22 -7.38
C GLY A 96 -3.98 -3.94 -7.08
N SER A 97 -3.22 -3.47 -6.09
CA SER A 97 -1.92 -4.02 -5.70
C SER A 97 -1.97 -4.62 -4.29
N PHE A 98 -1.41 -5.83 -4.16
CA PHE A 98 -1.37 -6.56 -2.89
C PHE A 98 -0.56 -5.82 -1.81
N ASP A 99 0.56 -5.21 -2.19
CA ASP A 99 1.43 -4.52 -1.24
C ASP A 99 0.78 -3.25 -0.72
N ILE A 100 0.11 -2.50 -1.60
CA ILE A 100 -0.63 -1.28 -1.22
C ILE A 100 -1.82 -1.64 -0.33
N GLN A 101 -2.55 -2.71 -0.65
CA GLN A 101 -3.64 -3.22 0.19
C GLN A 101 -3.14 -3.61 1.58
N ASN A 102 -2.04 -4.36 1.68
CA ASN A 102 -1.46 -4.74 2.97
C ASN A 102 -0.95 -3.53 3.75
N SER A 103 -0.30 -2.57 3.09
CA SER A 103 0.15 -1.33 3.73
C SER A 103 -1.02 -0.58 4.34
N TYR A 104 -2.14 -0.49 3.61
CA TYR A 104 -3.38 0.09 4.13
C TYR A 104 -3.92 -0.71 5.33
N LEU A 105 -4.03 -2.04 5.22
CA LEU A 105 -4.54 -2.89 6.31
C LEU A 105 -3.68 -2.77 7.57
N PHE A 106 -2.36 -2.69 7.43
CA PHE A 106 -1.46 -2.47 8.57
C PHE A 106 -1.64 -1.08 9.17
N GLY A 107 -1.91 -0.04 8.37
CA GLY A 107 -2.25 1.29 8.87
C GLY A 107 -3.52 1.32 9.73
N CYS A 108 -4.47 0.45 9.43
CA CYS A 108 -5.69 0.27 10.21
C CYS A 108 -5.52 -0.50 11.53
N ILE A 109 -4.36 -1.16 11.73
CA ILE A 109 -4.13 -2.04 12.87
C ILE A 109 -3.13 -1.40 13.83
N LYS A 110 -3.50 -1.27 15.09
CA LYS A 110 -2.61 -0.77 16.15
C LYS A 110 -2.30 -1.86 17.17
N MET A 111 -1.01 -2.07 17.43
CA MET A 111 -0.56 -2.90 18.54
C MET A 111 -0.53 -2.05 19.81
N CYS A 112 -1.27 -2.47 20.83
CA CYS A 112 -1.35 -1.79 22.12
C CYS A 112 -0.76 -2.66 23.22
N SER A 113 0.03 -2.09 24.12
CA SER A 113 0.51 -2.79 25.31
C SER A 113 -0.66 -3.13 26.23
N LYS A 114 -0.51 -4.21 27.01
CA LYS A 114 -1.49 -4.55 28.06
C LYS A 114 -1.50 -3.45 29.12
N LYS A 115 -2.62 -2.75 29.26
CA LYS A 115 -2.81 -1.72 30.30
C LYS A 115 -2.79 -2.26 31.72
N ARG A 116 -3.23 -3.51 31.93
CA ARG A 116 -3.31 -4.17 33.23
C ARG A 116 -2.91 -5.64 33.11
N HIS A 117 -2.16 -6.13 34.08
CA HIS A 117 -1.82 -7.54 34.25
C HIS A 117 -2.25 -7.98 35.65
N TYR A 118 -3.15 -8.96 35.74
CA TYR A 118 -3.54 -9.53 37.02
C TYR A 118 -2.58 -10.67 37.38
N PRO A 119 -1.99 -10.68 38.59
CA PRO A 119 -1.21 -11.83 39.04
C PRO A 119 -2.12 -13.05 39.09
N LYS A 120 -1.88 -14.04 38.21
CA LYS A 120 -2.63 -15.29 38.23
C LYS A 120 -2.17 -16.14 39.42
N LYS A 121 -3.10 -16.72 40.17
CA LYS A 121 -2.79 -17.81 41.12
C LYS A 121 -2.12 -18.98 40.36
N PRO A 122 -1.13 -19.65 40.97
CA PRO A 122 -0.18 -20.51 40.26
C PRO A 122 -0.79 -21.87 39.92
N LYS A 123 -1.64 -21.97 38.88
CA LYS A 123 -2.06 -23.28 38.33
C LYS A 123 -2.28 -23.34 36.81
N LYS A 124 -2.31 -22.22 36.07
CA LYS A 124 -2.46 -22.25 34.60
C LYS A 124 -1.53 -21.25 33.94
N ALA A 125 -0.79 -21.73 32.94
CA ALA A 125 0.20 -21.01 32.14
C ALA A 125 -0.14 -19.52 31.96
N VAL A 126 0.80 -18.67 32.33
CA VAL A 126 0.72 -17.23 32.05
C VAL A 126 0.58 -17.06 30.54
N SER A 127 -0.40 -16.26 30.09
CA SER A 127 -0.54 -15.99 28.66
C SER A 127 0.65 -15.15 28.22
N GLY A 128 1.53 -15.70 27.38
CA GLY A 128 2.69 -15.01 26.82
C GLY A 128 2.36 -13.83 25.89
N ARG A 129 1.08 -13.51 25.69
CA ARG A 129 0.64 -12.39 24.86
C ARG A 129 1.11 -11.07 25.49
N LYS A 130 2.03 -10.35 24.84
CA LYS A 130 2.53 -9.05 25.34
C LYS A 130 1.67 -7.87 24.86
N TYR A 131 1.07 -8.00 23.68
CA TYR A 131 0.31 -6.94 23.02
C TYR A 131 -1.13 -7.38 22.70
N SER A 132 -2.03 -6.42 22.78
CA SER A 132 -3.37 -6.48 22.22
C SER A 132 -3.37 -5.80 20.86
N VAL A 133 -4.35 -6.16 20.01
CA VAL A 133 -4.50 -5.59 18.67
C VAL A 133 -5.83 -4.84 18.64
N GLU A 134 -5.79 -3.59 18.18
CA GLU A 134 -6.95 -2.73 18.00
C GLU A 134 -7.10 -2.38 16.52
N TYR A 135 -8.35 -2.31 16.04
CA TYR A 135 -8.69 -2.12 14.63
C TYR A 135 -9.40 -0.79 14.43
N TYR A 136 -9.04 -0.10 13.37
CA TYR A 136 -9.53 1.23 13.03
C TYR A 136 -9.86 1.33 11.55
N VAL A 137 -10.83 2.17 11.21
CA VAL A 137 -11.15 2.51 9.81
C VAL A 137 -11.36 4.02 9.72
N THR A 138 -10.89 4.62 8.63
CA THR A 138 -11.09 6.03 8.32
C THR A 138 -12.31 6.21 7.41
N VAL A 139 -13.31 6.95 7.87
CA VAL A 139 -14.52 7.29 7.11
C VAL A 139 -14.67 8.80 7.12
N ASN A 140 -14.77 9.43 5.93
CA ASN A 140 -14.98 10.86 5.79
C ASN A 140 -14.05 11.71 6.70
N THR A 141 -12.77 11.35 6.76
CA THR A 141 -11.70 11.94 7.61
C THR A 141 -11.67 11.55 9.09
N GLU A 142 -12.69 10.88 9.61
CA GLU A 142 -12.73 10.42 10.99
C GLU A 142 -12.20 8.99 11.14
N THR A 143 -11.36 8.76 12.15
CA THR A 143 -10.84 7.42 12.45
C THR A 143 -11.68 6.77 13.54
N ILE A 144 -12.44 5.73 13.18
CA ILE A 144 -13.35 5.03 14.08
C ILE A 144 -12.74 3.70 14.51
N LYS A 145 -12.81 3.39 15.80
CA LYS A 145 -12.39 2.10 16.34
C LYS A 145 -13.48 1.06 16.15
N ILE A 146 -13.14 -0.06 15.50
CA ILE A 146 -14.08 -1.16 15.23
C ILE A 146 -13.61 -2.47 15.87
N CYS A 147 -14.52 -3.44 15.96
CA CYS A 147 -14.19 -4.77 16.42
C CYS A 147 -13.53 -5.60 15.30
N LYS A 148 -12.91 -6.73 15.67
CA LYS A 148 -12.26 -7.62 14.70
C LYS A 148 -13.25 -8.14 13.65
N SER A 149 -14.46 -8.53 14.04
CA SER A 149 -15.44 -9.08 13.09
C SER A 149 -15.88 -8.05 12.06
N GLU A 150 -16.13 -6.81 12.48
CA GLU A 150 -16.42 -5.72 11.54
C GLU A 150 -15.24 -5.47 10.60
N PHE A 151 -14.02 -5.47 11.14
CA PHE A 151 -12.81 -5.24 10.33
C PHE A 151 -12.64 -6.29 9.23
N MET A 152 -12.89 -7.57 9.54
CA MET A 152 -12.86 -8.64 8.53
C MET A 152 -13.98 -8.47 7.51
N SER A 153 -15.19 -8.13 7.98
CA SER A 153 -16.39 -7.96 7.16
C SER A 153 -16.26 -6.82 6.15
N VAL A 154 -15.84 -5.65 6.61
CA VAL A 154 -15.69 -4.43 5.80
C VAL A 154 -14.62 -4.56 4.72
N HIS A 155 -13.54 -5.30 5.00
CA HIS A 155 -12.43 -5.48 4.06
C HIS A 155 -12.53 -6.78 3.24
N GLY A 156 -13.56 -7.60 3.45
CA GLY A 156 -13.74 -8.89 2.79
C GLY A 156 -12.55 -9.83 2.99
N LEU A 157 -12.03 -9.93 4.22
CA LEU A 157 -10.84 -10.71 4.57
C LEU A 157 -11.16 -12.16 4.94
#